data_AF-A0A8T3Y769-F1
#
_entry.id   AF-A0A8T3Y769-F1
#
_cell.length_a   1.000
_cell.length_b   1.000
_cell.length_c   1.000
_cell.angle_alpha   90.00
_cell.angle_beta   90.00
_cell.angle_gamma   90.00
#
_symmetry.space_group_name_H-M   'P 1'
#
loop_
_entity.id
_entity.type
_entity.pdbx_description
1 polymer ?
#
loop_
_entity_poly.entity_id
_entity_poly.type
_entity_poly.pdbx_seq_one_letter_code
_entity_poly.pdbx_strand_id
1 'polypeptide(L)' 'MEEKKEGRCPRCSARMIKNFASISGNAKYINWVCEGCGHKETKCLGVLS' A
#
# COMPACT_ATOMS: atom_id res chain seq x y z
N MET A 1 9.61 11.06 -14.98
CA MET A 1 9.94 10.37 -13.71
C MET A 1 8.65 10.23 -12.93
N GLU A 2 7.97 9.10 -13.10
CA GLU A 2 6.75 8.82 -12.34
C GLU A 2 7.15 8.56 -10.89
N GLU A 3 6.92 9.56 -10.04
CA GLU A 3 7.12 9.47 -8.61
C GLU A 3 6.30 8.27 -8.09
N LYS A 4 7.00 7.16 -7.80
CA LYS A 4 6.49 6.14 -6.87
C LYS A 4 6.24 6.86 -5.55
N LYS A 5 5.03 7.40 -5.36
CA LYS A 5 4.58 7.92 -4.07
C LYS A 5 4.46 6.73 -3.13
N GLU A 6 5.60 6.36 -2.54
CA GLU A 6 5.65 5.69 -1.26
C GLU A 6 4.83 6.56 -0.31
N GLY A 7 3.59 6.14 -0.05
CA GLY A 7 2.61 6.96 0.67
C GLY A 7 3.15 7.34 2.04
N ARG A 8 3.00 8.61 2.43
CA ARG A 8 3.16 8.98 3.83
C ARG A 8 1.88 8.63 4.55
N CYS A 9 1.99 8.08 5.74
CA CYS A 9 0.84 7.74 6.55
C CYS A 9 0.01 9.00 6.82
N PRO A 10 -1.30 9.01 6.52
CA PRO A 10 -2.14 10.19 6.72
C PRO A 10 -2.27 10.58 8.19
N ARG A 11 -2.01 9.65 9.12
CA ARG A 11 -2.12 9.91 10.57
C ARG A 11 -0.87 10.48 11.20
N CYS A 12 0.30 10.01 10.81
CA CYS A 12 1.55 10.32 11.50
C CYS A 12 2.66 10.84 10.55
N SER A 13 2.35 11.04 9.26
CA SER A 13 3.28 11.46 8.20
C SER A 13 4.53 10.59 8.00
N ALA A 14 4.69 9.52 8.79
CA ALA A 14 5.75 8.55 8.67
C ALA A 14 5.63 7.73 7.38
N ARG A 15 6.74 7.12 6.95
CA ARG A 15 6.79 6.33 5.72
C ARG A 15 5.86 5.12 5.83
N MET A 16 5.05 4.90 4.81
CA MET A 16 4.38 3.61 4.64
C MET A 16 5.30 2.68 3.86
N ILE A 17 5.54 1.51 4.43
CA ILE A 17 6.25 0.42 3.79
C ILE A 17 5.26 -0.56 3.20
N LYS A 18 5.60 -1.12 2.04
CA LYS A 18 4.82 -2.18 1.43
C LYS A 18 5.01 -3.45 2.24
N ASN A 19 3.94 -3.97 2.83
CA ASN A 19 4.00 -5.18 3.65
C ASN A 19 3.90 -6.44 2.78
N PHE A 20 2.75 -6.64 2.13
CA PHE A 20 2.57 -7.79 1.24
C PHE A 20 1.59 -7.49 0.11
N ALA A 21 1.75 -8.18 -1.00
CA ALA A 21 0.80 -8.15 -2.11
C ALA A 21 0.02 -9.46 -2.12
N SER A 22 -1.30 -9.36 -2.28
CA SER A 22 -2.20 -10.50 -2.38
C SER A 22 -2.93 -10.46 -3.69
N ILE A 23 -3.25 -11.64 -4.19
CA ILE A 23 -4.16 -11.80 -5.32
C ILE A 23 -5.43 -12.45 -4.75
N SER A 24 -6.58 -11.85 -5.01
CA SER A 24 -7.87 -12.43 -4.65
C SER A 24 -8.77 -12.40 -5.88
N GLY A 25 -9.12 -13.59 -6.36
CA GLY A 25 -9.76 -13.76 -7.66
C GLY A 25 -8.88 -13.17 -8.77
N ASN A 26 -9.45 -12.22 -9.52
CA ASN A 26 -8.75 -11.55 -10.61
C ASN A 26 -8.17 -10.18 -10.25
N ALA A 27 -8.08 -9.83 -8.96
CA ALA A 27 -7.61 -8.53 -8.52
C ALA A 27 -6.33 -8.63 -7.68
N LYS A 28 -5.41 -7.69 -7.91
CA LYS A 28 -4.16 -7.55 -7.17
C LYS A 28 -4.30 -6.46 -6.12
N TYR A 29 -4.04 -6.82 -4.88
CA TYR A 29 -4.08 -5.94 -3.73
C TYR A 29 -2.66 -5.76 -3.19
N ILE A 30 -2.34 -4.54 -2.76
CA ILE A 30 -1.15 -4.27 -1.96
C ILE A 30 -1.58 -3.74 -0.61
N ASN A 31 -1.02 -4.36 0.44
CA ASN A 31 -1.09 -3.87 1.79
C ASN A 31 0.16 -3.05 2.11
N TRP A 32 -0.06 -1.84 2.59
CA TRP A 32 0.93 -0.93 3.13
C TRP A 32 0.76 -0.85 4.65
N VAL A 33 1.87 -0.80 5.38
CA VAL A 33 1.88 -0.58 6.82
C VAL A 33 2.78 0.62 7.13
N CYS A 34 2.32 1.48 8.01
CA CYS A 34 3.11 2.58 8.51
C CYS A 34 4.08 2.09 9.60
N GLU A 35 5.37 2.39 9.46
CA GLU A 35 6.37 2.00 10.46
C GLU A 35 6.24 2.78 11.78
N GLY A 36 5.78 4.03 11.73
CA GLY A 36 5.72 4.88 12.92
C GLY A 36 4.52 4.60 13.83
N CYS A 37 3.34 4.41 13.24
CA CYS A 37 2.09 4.30 14.00
C CYS A 37 1.28 3.02 13.70
N GLY A 38 1.80 2.10 12.88
CA GLY A 38 1.17 0.80 12.60
C GLY A 38 -0.12 0.87 11.77
N HIS A 39 -0.45 2.03 11.21
CA HIS A 39 -1.62 2.20 10.33
C HIS A 39 -1.48 1.32 9.08
N LYS A 40 -2.55 0.61 8.71
CA LYS A 40 -2.56 -0.31 7.56
C LYS A 40 -3.48 0.24 6.49
N GLU A 41 -3.00 0.28 5.26
CA GLU A 41 -3.77 0.71 4.10
C GLU A 41 -3.72 -0.38 3.03
N THR A 42 -4.87 -0.79 2.51
CA THR A 42 -4.95 -1.77 1.43
C THR A 42 -5.42 -1.07 0.17
N LYS A 43 -4.64 -1.17 -0.91
CA LYS A 43 -4.98 -0.57 -2.20
C LYS A 43 -5.06 -1.65 -3.27
N CYS A 44 -6.15 -1.63 -4.03
CA CYS A 44 -6.27 -2.44 -5.23
C CYS A 44 -5.40 -1.81 -6.32
N LEU A 45 -4.43 -2.56 -6.84
CA LEU A 45 -3.55 -2.11 -7.93
C LEU A 45 -4.17 -2.26 -9.30
N GLY A 46 -5.14 -3.15 -9.45
CA GLY A 46 -5.77 -3.45 -10.73
C GLY A 46 -6.22 -4.90 -10.82
N VAL A 47 -6.97 -5.19 -11.87
CA VAL A 47 -7.39 -6.54 -12.24
C VAL A 47 -6.42 -7.15 -13.25
N LEU A 48 -6.14 -8.45 -13.13
CA LEU A 48 -5.35 -9.21 -14.12
C LEU A 48 -6.27 -9.60 -15.29
N SER A 49 -6.58 -8.65 -16.17
CA SER A 49 -7.31 -8.96 -17.42
C SER A 49 -6.51 -9.88 -18.32
#